data_AF-A0A928FJ59-F1
#
_entry.id   AF-A0A928FJ59-F1
#
_cell.length_a   1.000
_cell.length_b   1.000
_cell.length_c   1.000
_cell.angle_alpha   90.00
_cell.angle_beta   90.00
_cell.angle_gamma   90.00
#
_symmetry.space_group_name_H-M   'P 1'
#
loop_
_entity.id
_entity.type
_entity.pdbx_description
1 polymer ?
#
loop_
_entity_poly.entity_id
_entity_poly.type
_entity_poly.pdbx_seq_one_letter_code
_entity_poly.pdbx_strand_id
1 'polypeptide(L)'
;MKKIISLLIALSCVFALFSCDESPIDSFAQIVSSSEPTKIITLTSYNDGKNSLTGRYETQLFGSDFVMDCEYETYQIPSPGLDENEFIKSVPVTVYYRDGLYSTDGGATWSAQVPSETAMQFELNLASGKLKDYKISTDGKTLTATVSAEDTEAVLGTKLSADEDGVSIRIVHDGKSLRQIYISYVTENEGQVSYETSYSYAEIQSPFAE
;
A
#
# COMPACT_ATOMS: atom_id res chain seq x y z
N MET A 1 51.17 43.47 18.38
CA MET A 1 50.05 42.53 18.71
C MET A 1 48.80 42.99 17.98
N LYS A 2 48.48 42.41 16.81
CA LYS A 2 47.22 42.56 16.05
C LYS A 2 47.35 41.79 14.73
N LYS A 3 47.38 40.47 14.83
CA LYS A 3 47.07 39.49 13.79
C LYS A 3 46.36 38.36 14.56
N ILE A 4 45.38 37.68 13.98
CA ILE A 4 44.46 36.69 14.60
C ILE A 4 43.10 37.29 15.04
N ILE A 5 42.43 38.07 14.19
CA ILE A 5 40.96 38.15 14.17
C ILE A 5 40.56 38.23 12.69
N SER A 6 40.68 37.11 11.98
CA SER A 6 40.07 36.95 10.65
C SER A 6 39.98 35.49 10.18
N LEU A 7 40.53 34.54 10.95
CA LEU A 7 40.53 33.11 10.62
C LEU A 7 39.45 32.29 11.36
N LEU A 8 38.64 32.93 12.21
CA LEU A 8 37.62 32.25 13.04
C LEU A 8 36.18 32.42 12.54
N ILE A 9 35.95 33.23 11.50
CA ILE A 9 34.61 33.41 10.89
C ILE A 9 34.51 32.66 9.54
N ALA A 10 35.63 32.26 8.94
CA ALA A 10 35.62 31.39 7.76
C ALA A 10 35.45 29.90 8.10
N LEU A 11 35.64 29.51 9.36
CA LEU A 11 35.50 28.12 9.83
C LEU A 11 34.11 27.80 10.42
N SER A 12 33.23 28.80 10.57
CA SER A 12 31.84 28.58 11.00
C SER A 12 30.86 28.34 9.83
N CYS A 13 31.28 28.59 8.58
CA CYS A 13 30.45 28.32 7.40
C CYS A 13 30.69 26.93 6.77
N VAL A 14 31.72 26.19 7.21
CA VAL A 14 32.02 24.84 6.69
C VAL A 14 31.31 23.74 7.48
N PHE A 15 30.82 24.04 8.69
CA PHE A 15 30.16 23.06 9.56
C PHE A 15 28.62 23.19 9.64
N ALA A 16 28.01 24.11 8.86
CA ALA A 16 26.55 24.19 8.73
C ALA A 16 25.99 23.26 7.63
N LEU A 17 26.82 22.41 7.03
CA LEU A 17 26.42 21.36 6.08
C LEU A 17 26.78 19.97 6.62
N PHE A 18 26.55 19.73 7.91
CA PHE A 18 26.03 18.41 8.28
C PHE A 18 24.57 18.38 7.81
N SER A 19 24.41 18.28 6.48
CA SER A 19 23.22 17.66 5.91
C SER A 19 23.09 16.36 6.66
N CYS A 20 22.01 16.23 7.42
CA CYS A 20 21.60 14.92 7.91
C CYS A 20 21.46 14.09 6.63
N ASP A 21 22.42 13.20 6.35
CA ASP A 21 22.32 12.22 5.27
C ASP A 21 21.22 11.24 5.71
N GLU A 22 19.97 11.71 5.72
CA GLU A 22 18.82 10.85 5.82
C GLU A 22 18.89 9.91 4.63
N SER A 23 18.80 8.62 4.91
CA SER A 23 18.78 7.65 3.85
C SER A 23 17.62 8.01 2.93
N PRO A 24 17.77 7.91 1.60
CA PRO A 24 16.64 8.10 0.69
C PRO A 24 15.43 7.22 1.04
N ILE A 25 15.65 6.08 1.71
CA ILE A 25 14.59 5.22 2.25
C ILE A 25 13.85 5.89 3.42
N ASP A 26 14.54 6.62 4.29
CA ASP A 26 13.95 7.29 5.45
C ASP A 26 12.95 8.37 5.00
N SER A 27 13.27 9.09 3.92
CA SER A 27 12.36 10.06 3.29
C SER A 27 11.06 9.39 2.81
N PHE A 28 11.16 8.22 2.17
CA PHE A 28 9.98 7.43 1.79
C PHE A 28 9.21 6.92 3.01
N ALA A 29 9.90 6.43 4.04
CA ALA A 29 9.27 5.95 5.27
C ALA A 29 8.51 7.09 5.98
N GLN A 30 9.05 8.30 5.97
CA GLN A 30 8.40 9.48 6.51
C GLN A 30 7.15 9.86 5.71
N ILE A 31 7.21 9.84 4.38
CA ILE A 31 6.03 10.14 3.54
C ILE A 31 4.94 9.09 3.73
N VAL A 32 5.30 7.81 3.82
CA VAL A 32 4.34 6.71 4.07
C VAL A 32 3.66 6.90 5.43
N SER A 33 4.42 7.18 6.49
CA SER A 33 3.88 7.32 7.86
C SER A 33 3.11 8.63 8.12
N SER A 34 3.39 9.69 7.38
CA SER A 34 2.71 10.99 7.51
C SER A 34 1.55 11.19 6.53
N SER A 35 1.30 10.23 5.63
CA SER A 35 0.22 10.34 4.66
C SER A 35 -1.13 10.08 5.31
N GLU A 36 -1.98 11.10 5.29
CA GLU A 36 -3.38 11.04 5.76
C GLU A 36 -4.35 11.20 4.56
N PRO A 37 -4.51 10.16 3.72
CA PRO A 37 -5.43 10.20 2.60
C PRO A 37 -6.88 10.28 3.10
N THR A 38 -7.75 10.89 2.31
CA THR A 38 -9.20 10.85 2.53
C THR A 38 -9.87 9.72 1.77
N LYS A 39 -9.20 9.21 0.72
CA LYS A 39 -9.70 8.11 -0.09
C LYS A 39 -8.56 7.20 -0.56
N ILE A 40 -8.78 5.90 -0.44
CA ILE A 40 -7.89 4.83 -0.89
C ILE A 40 -8.65 3.95 -1.86
N ILE A 41 -8.04 3.66 -3.01
CA ILE A 41 -8.58 2.68 -3.96
C ILE A 41 -7.54 1.58 -4.12
N THR A 42 -7.94 0.34 -3.81
CA THR A 42 -7.12 -0.85 -4.02
C THR A 42 -7.72 -1.70 -5.12
N LEU A 43 -6.94 -2.00 -6.14
CA LEU A 43 -7.25 -2.98 -7.17
C LEU A 43 -6.44 -4.23 -6.91
N THR A 44 -7.08 -5.39 -6.91
CA THR A 44 -6.42 -6.68 -6.73
C THR A 44 -6.63 -7.56 -7.95
N SER A 45 -5.61 -8.32 -8.34
CA SER A 45 -5.74 -9.33 -9.38
C SER A 45 -5.02 -10.61 -8.98
N TYR A 46 -5.61 -11.75 -9.27
CA TYR A 46 -4.97 -13.06 -9.24
C TYR A 46 -5.25 -13.80 -10.55
N ASN A 47 -4.26 -14.50 -11.10
CA ASN A 47 -4.42 -15.36 -12.25
C ASN A 47 -3.42 -16.53 -12.23
N ASP A 48 -3.88 -17.77 -12.35
CA ASP A 48 -3.05 -18.99 -12.41
C ASP A 48 -3.17 -19.76 -13.74
N GLY A 49 -3.70 -19.10 -14.77
CA GLY A 49 -4.02 -19.71 -16.07
C GLY A 49 -5.27 -20.59 -16.07
N LYS A 50 -5.87 -20.88 -14.91
CA LYS A 50 -7.12 -21.64 -14.75
C LYS A 50 -8.21 -20.82 -14.06
N ASN A 51 -7.85 -19.93 -13.16
CA ASN A 51 -8.73 -19.09 -12.38
C ASN A 51 -8.25 -17.65 -12.49
N SER A 52 -9.18 -16.71 -12.46
CA SER A 52 -8.91 -15.30 -12.31
C SER A 52 -9.81 -14.71 -11.23
N LEU A 53 -9.25 -13.87 -10.38
CA LEU A 53 -9.98 -13.08 -9.40
C LEU A 53 -9.55 -11.64 -9.57
N THR A 54 -10.52 -10.73 -9.71
CA THR A 54 -10.29 -9.29 -9.67
C THR A 54 -11.10 -8.69 -8.52
N GLY A 55 -10.56 -7.63 -7.91
CA GLY A 55 -11.22 -6.94 -6.83
C GLY A 55 -10.96 -5.44 -6.91
N ARG A 56 -11.96 -4.65 -6.55
CA ARG A 56 -11.92 -3.21 -6.40
C ARG A 56 -12.47 -2.84 -5.04
N TYR A 57 -11.65 -2.17 -4.25
CA TYR A 57 -11.98 -1.75 -2.90
C TYR A 57 -11.77 -0.25 -2.81
N GLU A 58 -12.83 0.48 -2.52
CA GLU A 58 -12.82 1.93 -2.40
C GLU A 58 -13.11 2.33 -0.96
N THR A 59 -12.09 2.80 -0.25
CA THR A 59 -12.20 3.22 1.15
C THR A 59 -12.20 4.73 1.25
N GLN A 60 -13.21 5.30 1.90
CA GLN A 60 -13.28 6.70 2.30
C GLN A 60 -13.02 6.80 3.80
N LEU A 61 -12.08 7.67 4.19
CA LEU A 61 -11.54 7.78 5.54
C LEU A 61 -12.05 9.04 6.23
N PHE A 62 -12.54 8.88 7.46
CA PHE A 62 -13.11 9.95 8.28
C PHE A 62 -12.42 9.95 9.64
N GLY A 63 -11.15 10.38 9.66
CA GLY A 63 -10.29 10.21 10.83
C GLY A 63 -9.95 8.75 11.04
N SER A 64 -10.36 8.16 12.17
CA SER A 64 -10.21 6.73 12.44
C SER A 64 -11.30 5.86 11.81
N ASP A 65 -12.42 6.45 11.40
CA ASP A 65 -13.58 5.73 10.87
C ASP A 65 -13.47 5.59 9.34
N PHE A 66 -14.18 4.62 8.75
CA PHE A 66 -14.21 4.48 7.30
C PHE A 66 -15.50 3.88 6.75
N VAL A 67 -15.73 4.15 5.47
CA VAL A 67 -16.68 3.41 4.62
C VAL A 67 -15.92 2.82 3.46
N MET A 68 -16.11 1.53 3.21
CA MET A 68 -15.45 0.80 2.13
C MET A 68 -16.49 0.15 1.23
N ASP A 69 -16.45 0.47 -0.07
CA ASP A 69 -17.20 -0.25 -1.09
C ASP A 69 -16.31 -1.32 -1.71
N CYS A 70 -16.77 -2.56 -1.66
CA CYS A 70 -16.07 -3.75 -2.16
C CYS A 70 -16.83 -4.32 -3.37
N GLU A 71 -16.09 -4.58 -4.45
CA GLU A 71 -16.58 -5.33 -5.60
C GLU A 71 -15.51 -6.34 -6.02
N TYR A 72 -15.88 -7.60 -6.21
CA TYR A 72 -14.96 -8.62 -6.70
C TYR A 72 -15.64 -9.50 -7.75
N GLU A 73 -14.85 -9.96 -8.72
CA GLU A 73 -15.28 -10.83 -9.80
C GLU A 73 -14.38 -12.05 -9.83
N THR A 74 -14.98 -13.23 -9.98
CA THR A 74 -14.26 -14.49 -10.11
C THR A 74 -14.57 -15.11 -11.47
N TYR A 75 -13.55 -15.74 -12.05
CA TYR A 75 -13.66 -16.42 -13.32
C TYR A 75 -12.93 -17.74 -13.23
N GLN A 76 -13.59 -18.82 -13.65
CA GLN A 76 -12.94 -20.09 -13.91
C GLN A 76 -12.79 -20.25 -15.42
N ILE A 77 -11.56 -20.37 -15.89
CA ILE A 77 -11.25 -20.67 -17.29
C ILE A 77 -11.64 -22.14 -17.53
N PRO A 78 -12.54 -22.43 -18.48
CA PRO A 78 -13.02 -23.78 -18.69
C PRO A 78 -11.88 -24.72 -19.11
N SER A 79 -11.84 -25.91 -18.51
CA SER A 79 -11.01 -27.01 -19.00
C SER A 79 -11.53 -27.52 -20.35
N PRO A 80 -10.68 -28.09 -21.22
CA PRO A 80 -11.12 -28.62 -22.52
C PRO A 80 -12.26 -29.63 -22.34
N GLY A 81 -13.45 -29.30 -22.86
CA GLY A 81 -14.64 -30.16 -22.82
C GLY A 81 -15.77 -29.71 -21.88
N LEU A 82 -15.66 -28.54 -21.23
CA LEU A 82 -16.75 -27.89 -20.48
C LEU A 82 -17.25 -26.66 -21.26
N ASP A 83 -18.57 -26.49 -21.33
CA ASP A 83 -19.22 -25.36 -22.03
C ASP A 83 -18.93 -24.03 -21.33
N GLU A 84 -18.74 -23.01 -22.17
CA GLU A 84 -18.83 -21.56 -21.94
C GLU A 84 -18.55 -21.02 -20.52
N ASN A 85 -17.41 -20.34 -20.36
CA ASN A 85 -17.03 -19.45 -19.23
C ASN A 85 -18.12 -19.28 -18.17
N GLU A 86 -18.09 -20.08 -17.11
CA GLU A 86 -19.03 -19.91 -15.99
C GLU A 86 -18.66 -18.60 -15.28
N PHE A 87 -19.41 -17.54 -15.58
CA PHE A 87 -19.23 -16.21 -14.98
C PHE A 87 -19.53 -16.28 -13.48
N ILE A 88 -18.53 -16.06 -12.64
CA ILE A 88 -18.71 -16.15 -11.19
C ILE A 88 -18.82 -14.74 -10.60
N LYS A 89 -20.09 -14.31 -10.47
CA LYS A 89 -20.68 -13.40 -9.47
C LYS A 89 -19.87 -12.15 -9.08
N SER A 90 -20.33 -10.96 -9.49
CA SER A 90 -20.03 -9.70 -8.80
C SER A 90 -20.89 -9.58 -7.54
N VAL A 91 -20.27 -9.32 -6.39
CA VAL A 91 -20.96 -9.09 -5.11
C VAL A 91 -20.56 -7.73 -4.57
N PRO A 92 -21.36 -6.67 -4.80
CA PRO A 92 -21.15 -5.39 -4.15
C PRO A 92 -21.48 -5.52 -2.66
N VAL A 93 -20.56 -5.10 -1.79
CA VAL A 93 -20.75 -5.00 -0.34
C VAL A 93 -20.18 -3.67 0.14
N THR A 94 -20.91 -2.98 1.01
CA THR A 94 -20.39 -1.80 1.72
C THR A 94 -20.08 -2.19 3.16
N VAL A 95 -18.85 -1.93 3.59
CA VAL A 95 -18.36 -2.13 4.95
C VAL A 95 -18.23 -0.77 5.64
N TYR A 96 -18.86 -0.64 6.80
CA TYR A 96 -18.70 0.52 7.69
C TYR A 96 -17.79 0.12 8.84
N TYR A 97 -16.88 1.01 9.22
CA TYR A 97 -16.06 0.87 10.41
C TYR A 97 -16.16 2.12 11.26
N ARG A 98 -16.46 1.93 12.54
CA ARG A 98 -16.60 3.00 13.52
C ARG A 98 -16.23 2.48 14.90
N ASP A 99 -15.40 3.22 15.62
CA ASP A 99 -15.06 2.95 17.02
C ASP A 99 -14.58 1.50 17.29
N GLY A 100 -13.82 0.91 16.35
CA GLY A 100 -13.32 -0.47 16.49
C GLY A 100 -14.29 -1.58 16.07
N LEU A 101 -15.46 -1.23 15.52
CA LEU A 101 -16.50 -2.18 15.12
C LEU A 101 -16.82 -2.05 13.62
N TYR A 102 -17.25 -3.16 13.03
CA TYR A 102 -17.61 -3.30 11.63
C TYR A 102 -19.11 -3.55 11.45
N SER A 103 -19.68 -3.07 10.35
CA SER A 103 -21.04 -3.36 9.91
C SER A 103 -21.09 -3.55 8.39
N THR A 104 -21.91 -4.49 7.91
CA THR A 104 -22.21 -4.72 6.49
C THR A 104 -23.68 -4.54 6.15
N ASP A 105 -24.50 -4.13 7.14
CA ASP A 105 -25.96 -4.00 7.04
C ASP A 105 -26.44 -2.55 7.17
N GLY A 106 -25.57 -1.59 6.85
CA GLY A 106 -25.87 -0.16 6.94
C GLY A 106 -25.84 0.39 8.36
N GLY A 107 -25.09 -0.25 9.27
CA GLY A 107 -24.91 0.20 10.65
C GLY A 107 -25.98 -0.30 11.63
N ALA A 108 -26.80 -1.29 11.25
CA ALA A 108 -27.82 -1.84 12.13
C ALA A 108 -27.24 -2.83 13.13
N THR A 109 -26.26 -3.63 12.71
CA THR A 109 -25.49 -4.53 13.58
C THR A 109 -24.00 -4.25 13.47
N TRP A 110 -23.32 -4.34 14.61
CA TRP A 110 -21.90 -4.04 14.74
C TRP A 110 -21.16 -5.22 15.37
N SER A 111 -20.02 -5.56 14.79
CA SER A 111 -19.20 -6.69 15.21
C SER A 111 -17.73 -6.29 15.33
N ALA A 112 -17.01 -6.87 16.28
CA ALA A 112 -15.55 -6.73 16.37
C ALA A 112 -14.81 -7.60 15.32
N GLN A 113 -15.52 -8.48 14.62
CA GLN A 113 -14.93 -9.33 13.60
C GLN A 113 -14.80 -8.57 12.28
N VAL A 114 -13.60 -8.60 11.70
CA VAL A 114 -13.33 -8.08 10.36
C VAL A 114 -14.16 -8.88 9.33
N PRO A 115 -14.95 -8.22 8.46
CA PRO A 115 -15.71 -8.89 7.41
C PRO A 115 -14.79 -9.60 6.40
N SER A 116 -15.25 -10.73 5.83
CA SER A 116 -14.49 -11.48 4.82
C SER A 116 -14.28 -10.72 3.51
N GLU A 117 -15.07 -9.68 3.27
CA GLU A 117 -15.12 -8.89 2.04
C GLU A 117 -14.11 -7.74 2.02
N THR A 118 -13.37 -7.51 3.11
CA THR A 118 -12.36 -6.44 3.15
C THR A 118 -11.07 -6.88 2.45
N ALA A 119 -10.42 -5.97 1.73
CA ALA A 119 -9.08 -6.22 1.22
C ALA A 119 -8.04 -6.33 2.34
N MET A 120 -6.94 -7.02 2.06
CA MET A 120 -5.74 -6.94 2.88
C MET A 120 -5.18 -5.51 2.86
N GLN A 121 -5.01 -4.92 4.03
CA GLN A 121 -4.24 -3.69 4.19
C GLN A 121 -2.80 -4.06 4.55
N PHE A 122 -1.83 -3.51 3.82
CA PHE A 122 -0.41 -3.75 4.09
C PHE A 122 0.12 -2.73 5.10
N GLU A 123 0.86 -3.19 6.09
CA GLU A 123 1.59 -2.36 7.05
C GLU A 123 3.01 -2.13 6.55
N LEU A 124 3.14 -1.23 5.55
CA LEU A 124 4.41 -1.01 4.87
C LEU A 124 5.49 -0.45 5.81
N ASN A 125 6.49 -1.27 6.13
CA ASN A 125 7.65 -0.94 6.97
C ASN A 125 8.95 -0.90 6.14
N LEU A 126 9.24 0.28 5.59
CA LEU A 126 10.45 0.51 4.80
C LEU A 126 11.73 0.54 5.65
N ALA A 127 11.62 0.78 6.97
CA ALA A 127 12.74 0.82 7.90
C ALA A 127 13.18 -0.56 8.41
N SER A 128 12.54 -1.64 7.94
CA SER A 128 12.85 -3.03 8.32
C SER A 128 14.29 -3.47 7.97
N GLY A 129 14.96 -2.77 7.05
CA GLY A 129 16.27 -3.17 6.52
C GLY A 129 16.22 -4.43 5.64
N LYS A 130 15.02 -4.87 5.22
CA LYS A 130 14.81 -6.09 4.42
C LYS A 130 14.51 -5.86 2.94
N LEU A 131 14.51 -4.60 2.50
CA LEU A 131 14.38 -4.26 1.09
C LEU A 131 15.65 -4.66 0.33
N LYS A 132 15.49 -5.34 -0.81
CA LYS A 132 16.54 -5.75 -1.74
C LYS A 132 16.41 -4.99 -3.06
N ASP A 133 17.52 -4.86 -3.78
CA ASP A 133 17.60 -4.30 -5.14
C ASP A 133 16.87 -2.96 -5.33
N TYR A 134 16.81 -2.14 -4.28
CA TYR A 134 16.01 -0.94 -4.32
C TYR A 134 16.65 0.14 -5.20
N LYS A 135 15.80 0.88 -5.90
CA LYS A 135 16.18 1.99 -6.78
C LYS A 135 15.23 3.15 -6.56
N ILE A 136 15.78 4.35 -6.63
CA ILE A 136 15.00 5.58 -6.59
C ILE A 136 15.17 6.28 -7.94
N SER A 137 14.05 6.76 -8.50
CA SER A 137 14.06 7.51 -9.76
C SER A 137 14.87 8.80 -9.64
N THR A 138 15.33 9.33 -10.77
CA THR A 138 16.16 10.56 -10.81
C THR A 138 15.46 11.78 -10.22
N ASP A 139 14.13 11.84 -10.29
CA ASP A 139 13.32 12.90 -9.69
C ASP A 139 13.06 12.70 -8.18
N GLY A 140 13.52 11.58 -7.62
CA GLY A 140 13.37 11.23 -6.21
C GLY A 140 11.96 10.80 -5.81
N LYS A 141 11.04 10.56 -6.77
CA LYS A 141 9.61 10.38 -6.49
C LYS A 141 9.09 8.96 -6.56
N THR A 142 9.89 8.05 -7.10
CA THR A 142 9.54 6.64 -7.25
C THR A 142 10.61 5.77 -6.61
N LEU A 143 10.20 4.91 -5.67
CA LEU A 143 11.00 3.83 -5.12
C LEU A 143 10.52 2.52 -5.72
N THR A 144 11.43 1.70 -6.22
CA THR A 144 11.18 0.29 -6.54
C THR A 144 12.06 -0.58 -5.66
N ALA A 145 11.57 -1.70 -5.15
CA ALA A 145 12.34 -2.64 -4.34
C ALA A 145 11.80 -4.06 -4.48
N THR A 146 12.59 -5.05 -4.07
CA THR A 146 12.18 -6.45 -3.94
C THR A 146 12.22 -6.87 -2.48
N VAL A 147 11.32 -7.78 -2.07
CA VAL A 147 11.28 -8.40 -0.75
C VAL A 147 11.17 -9.90 -0.91
N SER A 148 12.04 -10.68 -0.27
CA SER A 148 11.92 -12.14 -0.28
C SER A 148 10.67 -12.60 0.47
N ALA A 149 10.08 -13.73 0.08
CA ALA A 149 8.89 -14.29 0.71
C ALA A 149 9.02 -14.38 2.26
N GLU A 150 10.19 -14.78 2.77
CA GLU A 150 10.49 -14.87 4.21
C GLU A 150 10.47 -13.53 4.97
N ASP A 151 10.69 -12.42 4.28
CA ASP A 151 10.77 -11.08 4.87
C ASP A 151 9.47 -10.28 4.71
N THR A 152 8.47 -10.82 3.99
CA THR A 152 7.21 -10.11 3.68
C THR A 152 6.44 -9.71 4.94
N GLU A 153 6.43 -10.54 5.98
CA GLU A 153 5.78 -10.21 7.25
C GLU A 153 6.42 -8.98 7.91
N ALA A 154 7.75 -8.85 7.85
CA ALA A 154 8.47 -7.72 8.43
C ALA A 154 8.31 -6.42 7.64
N VAL A 155 8.09 -6.51 6.32
CA VAL A 155 7.99 -5.34 5.41
C VAL A 155 6.55 -4.93 5.14
N LEU A 156 5.61 -5.87 5.09
CA LEU A 156 4.23 -5.66 4.65
C LEU A 156 3.19 -5.95 5.74
N GLY A 157 3.63 -6.40 6.92
CA GLY A 157 2.75 -6.84 8.02
C GLY A 157 2.05 -8.17 7.78
N THR A 158 2.35 -8.85 6.66
CA THR A 158 1.72 -10.11 6.28
C THR A 158 2.68 -11.02 5.54
N LYS A 159 2.59 -12.31 5.82
CA LYS A 159 3.34 -13.33 5.10
C LYS A 159 2.69 -13.58 3.73
N LEU A 160 3.47 -13.51 2.66
CA LEU A 160 3.05 -13.85 1.31
C LEU A 160 3.82 -15.06 0.80
N SER A 161 3.12 -15.98 0.13
CA SER A 161 3.70 -17.15 -0.54
C SER A 161 4.17 -16.80 -1.94
N ALA A 162 5.22 -15.99 -2.05
CA ALA A 162 5.87 -15.66 -3.31
C ALA A 162 6.91 -16.73 -3.70
N ASP A 163 7.19 -16.83 -4.99
CA ASP A 163 8.25 -17.67 -5.54
C ASP A 163 9.66 -17.13 -5.24
N GLU A 164 10.68 -17.69 -5.91
CA GLU A 164 12.08 -17.33 -5.68
C GLU A 164 12.44 -15.90 -6.08
N ASP A 165 11.68 -15.28 -6.99
CA ASP A 165 11.86 -13.87 -7.39
C ASP A 165 11.32 -12.90 -6.33
N GLY A 166 10.46 -13.39 -5.43
CA GLY A 166 9.93 -12.65 -4.29
C GLY A 166 8.84 -11.64 -4.69
N VAL A 167 8.75 -10.56 -3.91
CA VAL A 167 7.69 -9.55 -4.03
C VAL A 167 8.28 -8.24 -4.52
N SER A 168 7.80 -7.78 -5.68
CA SER A 168 8.11 -6.46 -6.22
C SER A 168 7.23 -5.39 -5.59
N ILE A 169 7.85 -4.30 -5.12
CA ILE A 169 7.18 -3.13 -4.55
C ILE A 169 7.55 -1.90 -5.38
N ARG A 170 6.56 -1.06 -5.69
CA ARG A 170 6.77 0.28 -6.26
C ARG A 170 5.94 1.30 -5.51
N ILE A 171 6.59 2.35 -5.02
CA ILE A 171 5.97 3.42 -4.24
C ILE A 171 6.19 4.73 -4.98
N VAL A 172 5.12 5.52 -5.12
CA VAL A 172 5.14 6.81 -5.81
C VAL A 172 4.61 7.89 -4.88
N HIS A 173 5.30 9.02 -4.80
CA HIS A 173 4.84 10.22 -4.10
C HIS A 173 5.01 11.48 -4.94
N ASP A 174 4.39 12.58 -4.54
CA ASP A 174 4.55 13.88 -5.21
C ASP A 174 5.57 14.81 -4.54
N GLY A 175 6.13 14.38 -3.40
CA GLY A 175 7.09 15.12 -2.57
C GLY A 175 6.51 15.54 -1.22
N LYS A 176 5.19 15.42 -1.05
CA LYS A 176 4.50 15.67 0.23
C LYS A 176 3.64 14.50 0.64
N SER A 177 3.08 13.80 -0.33
CA SER A 177 2.02 12.83 -0.11
C SER A 177 2.24 11.59 -0.96
N LEU A 178 1.93 10.43 -0.37
CA LEU A 178 1.87 9.17 -1.09
C LEU A 178 0.80 9.24 -2.19
N ARG A 179 1.10 8.67 -3.35
CA ARG A 179 0.20 8.65 -4.51
C ARG A 179 -0.20 7.25 -4.91
N GLN A 180 0.75 6.33 -4.89
CA GLN A 180 0.52 4.96 -5.30
C GLN A 180 1.47 4.01 -4.58
N ILE A 181 0.95 2.83 -4.24
CA ILE A 181 1.74 1.64 -3.90
C ILE A 181 1.30 0.54 -4.86
N TYR A 182 2.26 -0.11 -5.49
CA TYR A 182 2.06 -1.29 -6.32
C TYR A 182 2.87 -2.45 -5.75
N ILE A 183 2.21 -3.58 -5.53
CA ILE A 183 2.82 -4.82 -5.03
C ILE A 183 2.47 -5.93 -6.03
N SER A 184 3.47 -6.72 -6.44
CA SER A 184 3.28 -7.81 -7.39
C SER A 184 4.21 -8.96 -7.09
N TYR A 185 3.71 -10.18 -7.24
CA TYR A 185 4.51 -11.40 -7.09
C TYR A 185 3.88 -12.56 -7.85
N VAL A 186 4.67 -13.60 -8.09
CA VAL A 186 4.19 -14.90 -8.55
C VAL A 186 4.20 -15.83 -7.34
N THR A 187 3.16 -16.63 -7.20
CA THR A 187 3.04 -17.60 -6.11
C THR A 187 3.87 -18.84 -6.41
N GLU A 188 4.16 -19.66 -5.39
CA GLU A 188 4.83 -20.96 -5.57
C GLU A 188 4.12 -21.90 -6.57
N ASN A 189 2.82 -21.69 -6.81
CA ASN A 189 2.01 -22.44 -7.77
C ASN A 189 1.81 -21.72 -9.12
N GLU A 190 2.71 -20.81 -9.48
CA GLU A 190 2.71 -20.04 -10.74
C GLU A 190 1.54 -19.05 -10.91
N GLY A 191 0.72 -18.85 -9.88
CA GLY A 191 -0.33 -17.84 -9.88
C GLY A 191 0.25 -16.43 -9.73
N GLN A 192 -0.06 -15.52 -10.65
CA GLN A 192 0.35 -14.13 -10.61
C GLN A 192 -0.61 -13.31 -9.76
N VAL A 193 -0.08 -12.55 -8.81
CA VAL A 193 -0.83 -11.66 -7.91
C VAL A 193 -0.36 -10.22 -8.08
N SER A 194 -1.30 -9.27 -8.12
CA SER A 194 -0.97 -7.84 -8.02
C SER A 194 -1.96 -7.07 -7.14
N TYR A 195 -1.45 -6.04 -6.48
CA TYR A 195 -2.18 -5.05 -5.71
C TYR A 195 -1.75 -3.67 -6.18
N GLU A 196 -2.70 -2.86 -6.65
CA GLU A 196 -2.47 -1.47 -7.00
C GLU A 196 -3.31 -0.58 -6.09
N THR A 197 -2.65 0.11 -5.16
CA THR A 197 -3.29 1.03 -4.22
C THR A 197 -3.00 2.46 -4.62
N SER A 198 -4.04 3.29 -4.73
CA SER A 198 -3.93 4.72 -5.04
C SER A 198 -4.57 5.58 -3.96
N TYR A 199 -4.00 6.76 -3.77
CA TYR A 199 -4.29 7.63 -2.62
C TYR A 199 -4.76 9.02 -3.09
N SER A 200 -5.86 9.49 -2.50
CA SER A 200 -6.44 10.81 -2.74
C SER A 200 -6.66 11.55 -1.42
N TYR A 201 -6.64 12.89 -1.51
CA TYR A 201 -6.68 13.83 -0.38
C TYR A 201 -7.77 14.89 -0.58
N ALA A 202 -8.74 14.61 -1.45
CA ALA A 202 -9.86 15.52 -1.69
C ALA A 202 -10.75 15.60 -0.44
N GLU A 203 -11.32 16.79 -0.17
CA GLU A 203 -12.31 16.93 0.90
C GLU A 203 -13.53 16.03 0.63
N ILE A 204 -14.01 15.37 1.68
CA ILE A 204 -15.17 14.48 1.65
C ILE A 204 -16.09 14.78 2.83
N GLN A 205 -17.39 14.53 2.66
CA GLN A 205 -18.39 14.70 3.72
C GLN A 205 -18.62 13.37 4.44
N SER A 206 -18.66 13.40 5.77
CA SER A 206 -18.87 12.20 6.58
C SER A 206 -20.32 11.70 6.44
N PRO A 207 -20.53 10.41 6.13
CA PRO A 207 -21.85 9.78 6.19
C PRO A 207 -22.27 9.47 7.64
N PHE A 208 -21.36 9.62 8.60
CA PHE A 208 -21.60 9.36 10.03
C PHE A 208 -22.12 10.58 10.80
N ALA A 209 -22.47 11.67 10.11
CA ALA A 209 -23.00 12.87 10.75
C ALA A 209 -24.33 12.56 11.49
N GLU A 210 -24.38 12.97 12.76
CA GLU A 210 -25.58 12.98 13.62
C GLU A 210 -26.60 14.06 13.19
#